data_AF-A0A0T5VUJ2-F1
#
_entry.id   AF-A0A0T5VUJ2-F1
#
_cell.length_a   1.000
_cell.length_b   1.000
_cell.length_c   1.000
_cell.angle_alpha   90.00
_cell.angle_beta   90.00
_cell.angle_gamma   90.00
#
_symmetry.space_group_name_H-M   'P 1'
#
loop_
_entity.id
_entity.type
_entity.pdbx_description
1 polymer ?
#
loop_
_entity_poly.entity_id
_entity_poly.type
_entity_poly.pdbx_seq_one_letter_code
_entity_poly.pdbx_strand_id
1 'polypeptide(L)'
;MLNFLKMPEDYQDLVLATYKKKCEERKLHLNLLKPTTVKLKRECLKKYDASDEAKDVFSDFFDKDKMDNISLILSQADPGDFRALLNHINGITTRTDEKNSELLAWLIDFRPRPSTTYYKSFDRERQNEIEEVIGATDVKLEEPQKVTGENEAWNSENEEIIINEEADKQGDLIEEVKGPIVETTDIGVTGQPIYIKEKEEETNKVDYIETEYVRLFSPRYITISCIILLLVGSTSFAVWERSATTVKVPSEGEKFMYWDEDHYEPVKDEKQNVGMPIIPLNVRTLTQQRKINLPDTLTNYSIGKVWYKGHGKDHEFFTDSGSYPKDIQRVLKPLTSTILIKYTSNYRYMLTRLVWFLCAAVFISLCGFAVSKLEKEVKRSGEETKTEEGEIVEFRSNELQATSV
;
A
#
# COMPACT_ATOMS: atom_id res chain seq x y z
N MET A 1 -18.04 22.38 2.33
CA MET A 1 -18.02 21.09 1.60
C MET A 1 -16.63 21.00 1.00
N LEU A 2 -15.73 20.22 1.61
CA LEU A 2 -14.35 20.10 1.11
C LEU A 2 -14.40 19.35 -0.23
N ASN A 3 -14.07 20.03 -1.33
CA ASN A 3 -13.79 19.37 -2.60
C ASN A 3 -12.61 18.42 -2.36
N PHE A 4 -12.88 17.12 -2.44
CA PHE A 4 -11.83 16.11 -2.49
C PHE A 4 -10.91 16.46 -3.66
N LEU A 5 -9.62 16.67 -3.37
CA LEU A 5 -8.56 16.74 -4.37
C LEU A 5 -8.68 15.52 -5.29
N LYS A 6 -9.28 15.71 -6.46
CA LYS A 6 -9.39 14.67 -7.48
C LYS A 6 -7.99 14.41 -7.99
N MET A 7 -7.42 13.26 -7.64
CA MET A 7 -6.14 12.82 -8.19
C MET A 7 -6.23 12.85 -9.72
N PRO A 8 -5.23 13.39 -10.45
CA PRO A 8 -5.27 13.36 -11.90
C PRO A 8 -5.33 11.91 -12.39
N GLU A 9 -6.22 11.66 -13.34
CA GLU A 9 -6.31 10.36 -14.02
C GLU A 9 -4.97 10.07 -14.71
N ASP A 10 -4.56 8.80 -14.80
CA ASP A 10 -3.29 8.46 -15.45
C ASP A 10 -3.33 8.89 -16.92
N TYR A 11 -2.25 9.54 -17.37
CA TYR A 11 -2.17 10.08 -18.73
C TYR A 11 -2.41 9.00 -19.81
N GLN A 12 -1.87 7.79 -19.62
CA GLN A 12 -2.02 6.71 -20.60
C GLN A 12 -3.49 6.27 -20.69
N ASP A 13 -4.15 6.13 -19.54
CA ASP A 13 -5.56 5.77 -19.46
C ASP A 13 -6.45 6.83 -20.14
N LEU A 14 -6.14 8.11 -19.92
CA LEU A 14 -6.87 9.23 -20.51
C LEU A 14 -6.70 9.30 -22.04
N VAL A 15 -5.49 9.09 -22.54
CA VAL A 15 -5.20 9.03 -23.98
C VAL A 15 -5.93 7.85 -24.62
N LEU A 16 -5.88 6.67 -24.00
CA LEU A 16 -6.53 5.46 -24.51
C LEU A 16 -8.06 5.60 -24.50
N ALA A 17 -8.63 6.15 -23.42
CA ALA A 17 -10.06 6.45 -23.34
C ALA A 17 -10.49 7.44 -24.42
N THR A 18 -9.69 8.48 -24.66
CA THR A 18 -9.95 9.45 -25.72
C THR A 18 -9.88 8.83 -27.11
N TYR A 19 -8.90 7.96 -27.36
CA TYR A 19 -8.81 7.19 -28.60
C TYR A 19 -10.08 6.34 -28.82
N LYS A 20 -10.51 5.56 -27.81
CA LYS A 20 -11.71 4.72 -27.89
C LYS A 20 -12.97 5.54 -28.17
N LYS A 21 -13.14 6.66 -27.47
CA LYS A 21 -14.23 7.61 -27.71
C LYS A 21 -14.22 8.15 -29.14
N LYS A 22 -13.06 8.57 -29.66
CA LYS A 22 -12.95 9.06 -31.05
C LYS A 22 -13.16 7.95 -32.09
N CYS A 23 -12.87 6.69 -31.75
CA CYS A 23 -13.22 5.53 -32.58
C CYS A 23 -14.75 5.35 -32.69
N GLU A 24 -15.46 5.42 -31.56
CA GLU A 24 -16.93 5.30 -31.53
C GLU A 24 -17.60 6.45 -32.31
N GLU A 25 -17.09 7.67 -32.13
CA GLU A 25 -17.58 8.86 -32.82
C GLU A 25 -17.19 8.90 -34.32
N ARG A 26 -16.43 7.92 -34.81
CA ARG A 26 -15.87 7.86 -36.18
C ARG A 26 -15.12 9.13 -36.59
N LYS A 27 -14.46 9.80 -35.64
CA LYS A 27 -13.67 11.01 -35.84
C LYS A 27 -12.20 10.73 -36.17
N LEU A 28 -11.80 9.47 -36.21
CA LEU A 28 -10.45 9.05 -36.57
C LEU A 28 -10.40 8.52 -38.00
N HIS A 29 -9.22 8.64 -38.61
CA HIS A 29 -8.95 8.11 -39.93
C HIS A 29 -9.07 6.57 -39.96
N LEU A 30 -9.41 5.99 -41.12
CA LEU A 30 -9.72 4.55 -41.27
C LEU A 30 -8.62 3.61 -40.76
N ASN A 31 -7.36 4.04 -40.82
CA ASN A 31 -6.21 3.28 -40.32
C ASN A 31 -6.22 3.15 -38.79
N LEU A 32 -6.77 4.14 -38.07
CA LEU A 32 -6.83 4.17 -36.62
C LEU A 32 -8.08 3.48 -36.06
N LEU A 33 -9.17 3.35 -36.83
CA LEU A 33 -10.37 2.63 -36.39
C LEU A 33 -10.15 1.12 -36.23
N LYS A 34 -9.29 0.55 -37.07
CA LYS A 34 -8.91 -0.87 -37.03
C LYS A 34 -7.40 -0.98 -37.19
N PRO A 35 -6.63 -0.63 -36.15
CA PRO A 35 -5.20 -0.49 -36.24
C PRO A 35 -4.54 -1.85 -36.45
N THR A 36 -3.49 -1.83 -37.25
CA THR A 36 -2.48 -2.87 -37.35
C THR A 36 -1.13 -2.15 -37.35
N THR A 37 -0.03 -2.84 -37.06
CA THR A 37 1.30 -2.22 -37.07
C THR A 37 1.60 -1.49 -38.39
N VAL A 38 1.25 -2.09 -39.53
CA VAL A 38 1.37 -1.49 -40.86
C VAL A 38 0.48 -0.25 -41.02
N LYS A 39 -0.74 -0.27 -40.49
CA LYS A 39 -1.67 0.87 -40.57
C LYS A 39 -1.25 2.02 -39.66
N LEU A 40 -0.72 1.72 -38.47
CA LEU A 40 -0.17 2.71 -37.55
C LEU A 40 1.02 3.42 -38.19
N LYS A 41 1.98 2.67 -38.75
CA LYS A 41 3.08 3.21 -39.54
C LYS A 41 2.60 4.10 -40.69
N ARG A 42 1.62 3.63 -41.48
CA ARG A 42 1.04 4.41 -42.57
C ARG A 42 0.39 5.69 -42.10
N GLU A 43 -0.27 5.67 -40.95
CA GLU A 43 -0.88 6.87 -40.37
C GLU A 43 0.18 7.86 -39.88
N CYS A 44 1.25 7.38 -39.24
CA CYS A 44 2.38 8.21 -38.85
C CYS A 44 2.98 8.92 -40.07
N LEU A 45 3.23 8.19 -41.16
CA LEU A 45 3.73 8.75 -42.42
C LEU A 45 2.78 9.77 -43.05
N LYS A 46 1.47 9.54 -42.96
CA LYS A 46 0.46 10.47 -43.49
C LYS A 46 0.36 11.76 -42.69
N LYS A 47 0.47 11.65 -41.37
CA LYS A 47 0.31 12.78 -40.45
C LYS A 47 1.59 13.59 -40.29
N TYR A 48 2.76 12.98 -40.55
CA TYR A 48 4.04 13.63 -40.38
C TYR A 48 4.14 14.92 -41.21
N ASP A 49 4.38 16.05 -40.51
CA ASP A 49 4.40 17.40 -41.07
C ASP A 49 5.76 18.11 -40.90
N ALA A 50 6.77 17.39 -40.40
CA ALA A 50 8.10 17.92 -40.07
C ALA A 50 8.10 19.08 -39.05
N SER A 51 7.02 19.25 -38.27
CA SER A 51 6.99 20.15 -37.12
C SER A 51 7.97 19.69 -36.04
N ASP A 52 8.45 20.62 -35.21
CA ASP A 52 9.34 20.27 -34.10
C ASP A 52 8.63 19.34 -33.10
N GLU A 53 7.32 19.50 -32.91
CA GLU A 53 6.50 18.58 -32.11
C GLU A 53 6.51 17.15 -32.69
N ALA A 54 6.34 17.01 -34.00
CA ALA A 54 6.44 15.69 -34.64
C ALA A 54 7.87 15.13 -34.50
N LYS A 55 8.89 15.98 -34.63
CA LYS A 55 10.29 15.55 -34.47
C LYS A 55 10.55 14.99 -33.08
N ASP A 56 10.14 15.71 -32.05
CA ASP A 56 10.32 15.30 -30.65
C ASP A 56 9.62 13.96 -30.37
N VAL A 57 8.34 13.83 -30.77
CA VAL A 57 7.56 12.59 -30.58
C VAL A 57 8.22 11.40 -31.27
N PHE A 58 8.71 11.56 -32.50
CA PHE A 58 9.37 10.47 -33.21
C PHE A 58 10.80 10.20 -32.69
N SER A 59 11.52 11.23 -32.25
CA SER A 59 12.82 11.10 -31.58
C SER A 59 12.70 10.18 -30.37
N ASP A 60 11.71 10.47 -29.52
CA ASP A 60 11.41 9.71 -28.31
C ASP A 60 10.91 8.30 -28.65
N PHE A 61 10.03 8.16 -29.65
CA PHE A 61 9.47 6.86 -30.02
C PHE A 61 10.54 5.84 -30.48
N PHE A 62 11.50 6.29 -31.28
CA PHE A 62 12.58 5.43 -31.83
C PHE A 62 13.88 5.47 -31.01
N ASP A 63 13.90 6.12 -29.86
CA ASP A 63 15.08 6.28 -28.99
C ASP A 63 16.32 6.80 -29.73
N LYS A 64 16.20 7.90 -30.52
CA LYS A 64 17.37 8.52 -31.16
C LYS A 64 17.44 10.01 -30.86
N ASP A 65 18.66 10.50 -30.60
CA ASP A 65 18.94 11.92 -30.41
C ASP A 65 18.83 12.66 -31.74
N LYS A 66 17.84 13.56 -31.87
CA LYS A 66 17.60 14.51 -32.97
C LYS A 66 17.76 13.93 -34.38
N MET A 67 16.64 13.69 -35.06
CA MET A 67 16.62 13.07 -36.38
C MET A 67 16.44 14.09 -37.51
N ASP A 68 17.41 14.16 -38.42
CA ASP A 68 17.30 15.00 -39.62
C ASP A 68 16.33 14.41 -40.67
N ASN A 69 16.15 13.07 -40.69
CA ASN A 69 15.42 12.35 -41.74
C ASN A 69 14.34 11.39 -41.19
N ILE A 70 13.42 11.89 -40.37
CA ILE A 70 12.35 11.10 -39.74
C ILE A 70 11.46 10.40 -40.78
N SER A 71 11.17 11.03 -41.92
CA SER A 71 10.37 10.41 -42.99
C SER A 71 11.03 9.14 -43.54
N LEU A 72 12.36 9.13 -43.69
CA LEU A 72 13.11 7.97 -44.14
C LEU A 72 13.09 6.86 -43.09
N ILE A 73 13.29 7.22 -41.81
CA ILE A 73 13.27 6.28 -40.69
C ILE A 73 11.89 5.67 -40.53
N LEU A 74 10.82 6.47 -40.58
CA LEU A 74 9.44 5.99 -40.56
C LEU A 74 9.16 5.05 -41.73
N SER A 75 9.70 5.34 -42.92
CA SER A 75 9.59 4.47 -44.09
C SER A 75 10.32 3.14 -43.89
N GLN A 76 11.47 3.14 -43.20
CA GLN A 76 12.29 1.96 -42.91
C GLN A 76 11.89 1.21 -41.63
N ALA A 77 11.08 1.82 -40.75
CA ALA A 77 10.69 1.25 -39.46
C ALA A 77 10.05 -0.13 -39.60
N ASP A 78 10.40 -1.06 -38.72
CA ASP A 78 9.86 -2.41 -38.75
C ASP A 78 8.41 -2.39 -38.22
N PRO A 79 7.50 -3.20 -38.77
CA PRO A 79 6.17 -3.34 -38.18
C PRO A 79 6.20 -3.72 -36.69
N GLY A 80 7.25 -4.40 -36.22
CA GLY A 80 7.50 -4.74 -34.81
C GLY A 80 7.61 -3.53 -33.90
N ASP A 81 8.13 -2.39 -34.37
CA ASP A 81 8.30 -1.16 -33.57
C ASP A 81 6.96 -0.66 -33.03
N PHE A 82 5.88 -0.86 -33.78
CA PHE A 82 4.53 -0.43 -33.42
C PHE A 82 3.75 -1.48 -32.62
N ARG A 83 4.35 -2.64 -32.30
CA ARG A 83 3.67 -3.75 -31.63
C ARG A 83 3.28 -3.37 -30.19
N ALA A 84 4.15 -2.68 -29.47
CA ALA A 84 3.89 -2.23 -28.10
C ALA A 84 2.67 -1.29 -28.05
N LEU A 85 2.66 -0.27 -28.93
CA LEU A 85 1.51 0.62 -29.11
C LEU A 85 0.23 -0.14 -29.48
N LEU A 86 0.30 -1.07 -30.45
CA LEU A 86 -0.86 -1.84 -30.88
C LEU A 86 -1.44 -2.70 -29.75
N ASN A 87 -0.57 -3.36 -28.97
CA ASN A 87 -1.00 -4.19 -27.84
C ASN A 87 -1.71 -3.36 -26.78
N HIS A 88 -1.22 -2.15 -26.51
CA HIS A 88 -1.85 -1.23 -25.57
C HIS A 88 -3.21 -0.73 -26.07
N ILE A 89 -3.30 -0.32 -27.35
CA ILE A 89 -4.57 0.09 -27.97
C ILE A 89 -5.62 -1.03 -27.90
N ASN A 90 -5.20 -2.28 -28.14
CA ASN A 90 -6.08 -3.44 -28.11
C ASN A 90 -6.42 -3.93 -26.69
N GLY A 91 -5.83 -3.33 -25.65
CA GLY A 91 -6.04 -3.74 -24.26
C GLY A 91 -5.37 -5.07 -23.88
N ILE A 92 -4.39 -5.53 -24.68
CA ILE A 92 -3.58 -6.72 -24.35
C ILE A 92 -2.66 -6.39 -23.18
N THR A 93 -2.10 -5.18 -23.15
CA THR A 93 -1.29 -4.68 -22.05
C THR A 93 -1.99 -3.53 -21.33
N THR A 94 -1.98 -3.55 -20.00
CA THR A 94 -2.58 -2.50 -19.17
C THR A 94 -1.79 -1.20 -19.24
N ARG A 95 -0.46 -1.29 -19.23
CA ARG A 95 0.45 -0.15 -19.37
C ARG A 95 1.39 -0.35 -20.56
N THR A 96 1.96 0.75 -21.02
CA THR A 96 2.99 0.75 -22.06
C THR A 96 4.07 1.78 -21.72
N ASP A 97 5.15 1.78 -22.48
CA ASP A 97 6.14 2.85 -22.38
C ASP A 97 5.50 4.20 -22.75
N GLU A 98 5.86 5.25 -22.03
CA GLU A 98 5.32 6.60 -22.19
C GLU A 98 5.40 7.09 -23.64
N LYS A 99 6.48 6.75 -24.36
CA LYS A 99 6.64 7.10 -25.78
C LYS A 99 5.55 6.55 -26.70
N ASN A 100 4.97 5.39 -26.36
CA ASN A 100 3.84 4.82 -27.11
C ASN A 100 2.57 5.64 -26.88
N SER A 101 2.34 6.06 -25.64
CA SER A 101 1.19 6.92 -25.29
C SER A 101 1.34 8.32 -25.88
N GLU A 102 2.55 8.88 -25.93
CA GLU A 102 2.86 10.12 -26.62
C GLU A 102 2.58 10.04 -28.13
N LEU A 103 3.05 8.98 -28.77
CA LEU A 103 2.76 8.76 -30.20
C LEU A 103 1.26 8.63 -30.45
N LEU A 104 0.52 7.89 -29.60
CA LEU A 104 -0.93 7.78 -29.72
C LEU A 104 -1.62 9.13 -29.53
N ALA A 105 -1.23 9.87 -28.50
CA ALA A 105 -1.73 11.20 -28.20
C ALA A 105 -1.47 12.16 -29.37
N TRP A 106 -0.32 12.05 -30.03
CA TRP A 106 -0.03 12.76 -31.27
C TRP A 106 -0.90 12.34 -32.44
N LEU A 107 -1.05 11.04 -32.69
CA LEU A 107 -1.91 10.53 -33.76
C LEU A 107 -3.38 11.00 -33.63
N ILE A 108 -3.90 11.10 -32.41
CA ILE A 108 -5.29 11.51 -32.16
C ILE A 108 -5.48 12.99 -31.85
N ASP A 109 -4.45 13.83 -31.91
CA ASP A 109 -4.52 15.25 -31.51
C ASP A 109 -5.02 15.46 -30.07
N PHE A 110 -4.58 14.61 -29.14
CA PHE A 110 -4.87 14.78 -27.73
C PHE A 110 -4.10 15.98 -27.15
N ARG A 111 -4.66 16.70 -26.18
CA ARG A 111 -3.97 17.77 -25.45
C ARG A 111 -4.40 17.70 -23.98
N PRO A 112 -3.52 18.04 -23.02
CA PRO A 112 -2.14 18.51 -23.21
C PRO A 112 -1.15 17.39 -23.57
N ARG A 113 -0.05 17.78 -24.21
CA ARG A 113 1.09 16.94 -24.62
C ARG A 113 2.39 17.74 -24.46
N PRO A 114 3.53 17.12 -24.12
CA PRO A 114 3.66 15.74 -23.67
C PRO A 114 3.04 15.51 -22.27
N SER A 115 3.05 14.27 -21.77
CA SER A 115 2.60 13.86 -20.44
C SER A 115 3.19 14.72 -19.32
N THR A 116 4.44 15.16 -19.46
CA THR A 116 5.07 16.05 -18.49
C THR A 116 4.34 17.39 -18.39
N THR A 117 3.79 17.90 -19.49
CA THR A 117 2.90 19.09 -19.50
C THR A 117 1.57 18.79 -18.83
N TYR A 118 1.00 17.59 -19.04
CA TYR A 118 -0.22 17.16 -18.36
C TYR A 118 -0.03 17.12 -16.84
N TYR A 119 1.01 16.48 -16.33
CA TYR A 119 1.21 16.39 -14.88
C TYR A 119 1.58 17.75 -14.26
N LYS A 120 2.35 18.58 -14.96
CA LYS A 120 2.69 19.94 -14.51
C LYS A 120 1.47 20.87 -14.35
N SER A 121 0.39 20.69 -15.11
CA SER A 121 -0.78 21.55 -14.96
C SER A 121 -1.46 21.35 -13.61
N PHE A 122 -1.47 20.12 -13.09
CA PHE A 122 -2.03 19.83 -11.76
C PHE A 122 -1.16 20.35 -10.62
N ASP A 123 0.16 20.39 -10.81
CA ASP A 123 1.05 21.00 -9.81
C ASP A 123 0.83 22.51 -9.70
N ARG A 124 0.62 23.18 -10.84
CA ARG A 124 0.27 24.60 -10.87
C ARG A 124 -1.12 24.89 -10.32
N GLU A 125 -2.13 24.08 -10.67
CA GLU A 125 -3.48 24.21 -10.11
C GLU A 125 -3.45 24.03 -8.59
N ARG A 126 -2.72 23.04 -8.09
CA ARG A 126 -2.54 22.82 -6.65
C ARG A 126 -1.85 23.99 -5.97
N GLN A 127 -0.82 24.57 -6.59
CA GLN A 127 -0.14 25.76 -6.07
C GLN A 127 -1.07 26.98 -6.05
N ASN A 128 -1.87 27.20 -7.10
CA ASN A 128 -2.84 28.29 -7.17
C ASN A 128 -3.97 28.11 -6.13
N GLU A 129 -4.47 26.89 -5.92
CA GLU A 129 -5.46 26.60 -4.88
C GLU A 129 -4.88 26.82 -3.47
N ILE A 130 -3.62 26.44 -3.26
CA ILE A 130 -2.91 26.71 -2.00
C ILE A 130 -2.75 28.21 -1.79
N GLU A 131 -2.38 28.98 -2.81
CA GLU A 131 -2.27 30.44 -2.75
C GLU A 131 -3.62 31.13 -2.53
N GLU A 132 -4.72 30.63 -3.12
CA GLU A 132 -6.07 31.15 -2.88
C GLU A 132 -6.55 30.89 -1.45
N VAL A 133 -6.23 29.72 -0.88
CA VAL A 133 -6.54 29.38 0.52
C VAL A 133 -5.68 30.19 1.50
N ILE A 134 -4.41 30.42 1.18
CA ILE A 134 -3.51 31.25 1.99
C ILE A 134 -3.88 32.73 1.87
N GLY A 135 -4.29 33.21 0.69
CA GLY A 135 -4.75 34.59 0.48
C GLY A 135 -6.05 34.94 1.22
N ALA A 136 -6.84 33.94 1.62
CA ALA A 136 -8.03 34.11 2.45
C ALA A 136 -7.75 34.12 3.97
N THR A 137 -6.52 33.83 4.38
CA THR A 137 -6.13 33.76 5.79
C THR A 137 -4.88 34.61 6.00
N ASP A 138 -5.02 35.79 6.62
CA ASP A 138 -3.90 36.68 6.96
C ASP A 138 -2.89 35.97 7.89
N VAL A 139 -2.00 35.15 7.32
CA VAL A 139 -0.86 34.54 8.00
C VAL A 139 0.35 34.74 7.10
N LYS A 140 1.16 35.73 7.47
CA LYS A 140 2.50 35.95 6.91
C LYS A 140 3.38 34.73 7.19
N LEU A 141 3.77 34.03 6.13
CA LEU A 141 4.94 33.13 6.12
C LEU A 141 5.93 33.69 5.11
N GLU A 142 7.14 33.99 5.57
CA GLU A 142 8.21 34.56 4.76
C GLU A 142 8.73 33.53 3.74
N GLU A 143 8.91 33.98 2.49
CA GLU A 143 9.43 33.19 1.37
C GLU A 143 10.90 32.80 1.58
N PRO A 144 11.33 31.59 1.20
CA PRO A 144 12.74 31.25 1.10
C PRO A 144 13.36 31.90 -0.14
N GLN A 145 14.48 32.59 0.07
CA GLN A 145 15.20 33.35 -0.95
C GLN A 145 15.67 32.49 -2.13
N LYS A 146 15.46 33.08 -3.31
CA LYS A 146 15.96 32.68 -4.64
C LYS A 146 17.49 32.78 -4.68
N VAL A 147 18.18 31.65 -4.86
CA VAL A 147 19.59 31.65 -5.30
C VAL A 147 19.62 31.43 -6.81
N THR A 148 20.05 32.48 -7.51
CA THR A 148 20.39 32.51 -8.93
C THR A 148 21.80 31.92 -9.11
N GLY A 149 22.00 31.04 -10.07
CA GLY A 149 23.31 30.46 -10.39
C GLY A 149 23.27 29.54 -11.61
N GLU A 150 23.33 30.17 -12.78
CA GLU A 150 23.94 29.77 -14.06
C GLU A 150 24.30 28.29 -14.33
N ASN A 151 23.63 27.74 -15.35
CA ASN A 151 24.15 26.96 -16.49
C ASN A 151 25.38 26.06 -16.28
N GLU A 152 25.16 24.75 -16.17
CA GLU A 152 26.07 23.76 -16.78
C GLU A 152 25.25 22.64 -17.43
N ALA A 153 25.34 22.59 -18.76
CA ALA A 153 24.90 21.47 -19.58
C ALA A 153 25.78 20.25 -19.25
N TRP A 154 25.16 19.13 -18.89
CA TRP A 154 25.86 17.85 -18.77
C TRP A 154 25.34 16.90 -19.84
N ASN A 155 26.20 16.71 -20.84
CA ASN A 155 26.16 15.64 -21.83
C ASN A 155 26.16 14.28 -21.14
N SER A 156 25.31 13.36 -21.59
CA SER A 156 25.43 11.94 -21.29
C SER A 156 25.83 11.25 -22.58
N GLU A 157 27.13 11.04 -22.77
CA GLU A 157 27.63 10.10 -23.77
C GLU A 157 27.42 8.67 -23.26
N ASN A 158 26.70 7.89 -24.07
CA ASN A 158 26.93 6.50 -24.46
C ASN A 158 27.62 5.56 -23.46
N GLU A 159 26.87 4.57 -22.96
CA GLU A 159 27.45 3.23 -22.79
C GLU A 159 26.40 2.16 -23.10
N GLU A 160 26.66 1.47 -24.21
CA GLU A 160 25.92 0.38 -24.82
C GLU A 160 26.19 -0.91 -24.02
N ILE A 161 25.16 -1.57 -23.48
CA ILE A 161 25.30 -2.92 -22.91
C ILE A 161 24.25 -3.84 -23.50
N ILE A 162 24.77 -4.74 -24.32
CA ILE A 162 24.15 -5.90 -24.96
C ILE A 162 23.58 -6.85 -23.90
N ILE A 163 22.31 -7.24 -24.04
CA ILE A 163 21.77 -8.43 -23.35
C ILE A 163 21.16 -9.34 -24.41
N ASN A 164 21.78 -10.50 -24.55
CA ASN A 164 21.33 -11.61 -25.39
C ASN A 164 20.01 -12.18 -24.85
N GLU A 165 19.06 -12.39 -25.77
CA GLU A 165 17.91 -13.27 -25.61
C GLU A 165 18.40 -14.71 -25.49
N GLU A 166 17.97 -15.42 -24.44
CA GLU A 166 17.79 -16.86 -24.56
C GLU A 166 16.55 -17.31 -23.80
N ALA A 167 15.77 -18.09 -24.53
CA ALA A 167 14.44 -18.56 -24.21
C ALA A 167 14.48 -19.68 -23.16
N ASP A 168 13.36 -19.88 -22.46
CA ASP A 168 12.90 -21.24 -22.24
C ASP A 168 11.37 -21.30 -22.11
N LYS A 169 10.79 -22.15 -22.97
CA LYS A 169 9.42 -22.63 -22.92
C LYS A 169 9.46 -24.03 -22.32
N GLN A 170 8.57 -24.34 -21.38
CA GLN A 170 7.99 -25.68 -21.32
C GLN A 170 6.61 -25.61 -20.66
N GLY A 171 5.61 -26.11 -21.37
CA GLY A 171 4.26 -26.38 -20.87
C GLY A 171 4.02 -27.88 -20.71
N ASP A 172 2.93 -28.20 -19.98
CA ASP A 172 1.87 -29.20 -20.23
C ASP A 172 1.28 -29.65 -18.87
N LEU A 173 0.01 -29.34 -18.59
CA LEU A 173 -1.24 -30.08 -18.93
C LEU A 173 -1.42 -31.38 -18.11
N ILE A 174 -2.55 -31.48 -17.40
CA ILE A 174 -3.61 -32.51 -17.56
C ILE A 174 -4.85 -32.15 -16.70
N GLU A 175 -6.02 -32.39 -17.31
CA GLU A 175 -7.42 -32.24 -16.89
C GLU A 175 -7.91 -33.20 -15.77
N GLU A 176 -8.83 -32.67 -14.95
CA GLU A 176 -10.25 -33.08 -14.73
C GLU A 176 -10.65 -34.57 -14.56
N VAL A 177 -11.52 -34.85 -13.55
CA VAL A 177 -12.86 -35.52 -13.65
C VAL A 177 -13.29 -36.34 -12.39
N LYS A 178 -14.43 -35.91 -11.81
CA LYS A 178 -15.59 -36.62 -11.15
C LYS A 178 -15.42 -37.59 -9.95
N GLY A 179 -16.29 -37.38 -8.92
CA GLY A 179 -16.79 -38.44 -8.00
C GLY A 179 -17.96 -39.24 -8.62
N PRO A 180 -18.91 -39.88 -7.88
CA PRO A 180 -19.09 -40.01 -6.41
C PRO A 180 -19.57 -41.45 -5.94
N ILE A 181 -20.07 -41.52 -4.69
CA ILE A 181 -21.06 -42.46 -4.06
C ILE A 181 -20.57 -43.84 -3.51
N VAL A 182 -20.88 -44.14 -2.23
CA VAL A 182 -21.78 -45.22 -1.72
C VAL A 182 -21.49 -45.57 -0.24
N GLU A 183 -22.61 -45.80 0.44
CA GLU A 183 -22.91 -45.95 1.86
C GLU A 183 -23.15 -47.43 2.22
N THR A 184 -23.43 -47.68 3.51
CA THR A 184 -24.12 -48.84 4.14
C THR A 184 -23.27 -50.00 4.68
N THR A 185 -23.48 -50.33 5.96
CA THR A 185 -24.35 -51.47 6.32
C THR A 185 -24.75 -51.46 7.80
N ASP A 186 -26.00 -51.87 8.00
CA ASP A 186 -26.82 -51.99 9.21
C ASP A 186 -26.35 -53.05 10.21
N ILE A 187 -26.96 -53.06 11.42
CA ILE A 187 -27.86 -54.13 11.90
C ILE A 187 -28.54 -53.62 13.19
N GLY A 188 -29.88 -53.60 13.19
CA GLY A 188 -30.71 -53.43 14.38
C GLY A 188 -31.37 -54.74 14.81
N VAL A 189 -31.82 -54.83 16.06
CA VAL A 189 -32.90 -55.75 16.48
C VAL A 189 -33.68 -55.13 17.65
N THR A 190 -34.99 -55.34 17.60
CA THR A 190 -36.12 -54.83 18.39
C THR A 190 -36.44 -55.67 19.64
N GLY A 191 -37.15 -55.08 20.62
CA GLY A 191 -37.88 -55.82 21.66
C GLY A 191 -38.33 -55.00 22.88
N GLN A 192 -39.64 -54.77 23.03
CA GLN A 192 -40.37 -54.40 24.26
C GLN A 192 -41.32 -55.56 24.63
N PRO A 193 -42.00 -55.60 25.80
CA PRO A 193 -41.52 -55.51 27.18
C PRO A 193 -42.02 -56.72 28.02
N ILE A 194 -41.40 -57.02 29.18
CA ILE A 194 -41.95 -57.99 30.14
C ILE A 194 -42.12 -57.29 31.49
N TYR A 195 -43.37 -57.23 31.96
CA TYR A 195 -43.73 -56.84 33.33
C TYR A 195 -43.53 -58.02 34.28
N ILE A 196 -42.73 -57.83 35.33
CA ILE A 196 -42.76 -58.66 36.55
C ILE A 196 -42.79 -57.73 37.76
N LYS A 197 -43.69 -58.08 38.69
CA LYS A 197 -44.10 -57.36 39.90
C LYS A 197 -42.98 -57.08 40.90
N GLU A 198 -43.21 -55.98 41.60
CA GLU A 198 -42.51 -55.42 42.75
C GLU A 198 -42.01 -56.45 43.77
N LYS A 199 -40.79 -56.20 44.25
CA LYS A 199 -40.40 -56.49 45.62
C LYS A 199 -39.60 -55.30 46.12
N GLU A 200 -40.16 -54.58 47.09
CA GLU A 200 -39.47 -53.55 47.86
C GLU A 200 -38.29 -54.20 48.59
N GLU A 201 -37.08 -53.70 48.34
CA GLU A 201 -35.98 -53.81 49.28
C GLU A 201 -35.19 -52.50 49.24
N GLU A 202 -35.06 -51.95 50.44
CA GLU A 202 -34.63 -50.62 50.77
C GLU A 202 -33.09 -50.52 50.76
N THR A 203 -32.59 -49.32 50.48
CA THR A 203 -31.24 -48.80 50.82
C THR A 203 -30.03 -49.20 49.96
N ASN A 204 -29.81 -48.41 48.91
CA ASN A 204 -28.64 -47.51 48.84
C ASN A 204 -28.82 -46.54 47.68
N LYS A 205 -29.26 -45.30 47.95
CA LYS A 205 -29.11 -44.20 47.00
C LYS A 205 -27.62 -43.87 46.93
N VAL A 206 -26.92 -44.45 45.96
CA VAL A 206 -25.71 -43.80 45.45
C VAL A 206 -26.20 -42.56 44.71
N ASP A 207 -25.98 -41.41 45.33
CA ASP A 207 -26.31 -40.11 44.76
C ASP A 207 -25.42 -39.90 43.54
N TYR A 208 -25.95 -40.18 42.34
CA TYR A 208 -25.29 -39.83 41.10
C TYR A 208 -25.29 -38.30 41.04
N ILE A 209 -24.16 -37.68 41.34
CA ILE A 209 -23.96 -36.27 41.01
C ILE A 209 -23.99 -36.21 39.48
N GLU A 210 -25.13 -35.87 38.91
CA GLU A 210 -25.24 -35.57 37.49
C GLU A 210 -24.40 -34.31 37.25
N THR A 211 -23.17 -34.52 36.77
CA THR A 211 -22.29 -33.43 36.39
C THR A 211 -22.82 -32.84 35.10
N GLU A 212 -23.53 -31.72 35.21
CA GLU A 212 -23.92 -30.92 34.07
C GLU A 212 -22.71 -30.12 33.59
N TYR A 213 -22.30 -30.35 32.35
CA TYR A 213 -21.24 -29.58 31.70
C TYR A 213 -21.82 -28.25 31.23
N VAL A 214 -21.43 -27.15 31.89
CA VAL A 214 -21.83 -25.80 31.48
C VAL A 214 -20.64 -25.13 30.79
N ARG A 215 -20.86 -24.56 29.60
CA ARG A 215 -19.83 -23.76 28.91
C ARG A 215 -19.40 -22.61 29.80
N LEU A 216 -18.10 -22.46 30.05
CA LEU A 216 -17.56 -21.39 30.91
C LEU A 216 -17.87 -19.98 30.39
N PHE A 217 -17.86 -19.80 29.08
CA PHE A 217 -17.98 -18.49 28.44
C PHE A 217 -19.04 -18.53 27.34
N SER A 218 -19.93 -17.54 27.33
CA SER A 218 -20.91 -17.41 26.25
C SER A 218 -20.20 -17.10 24.93
N PRO A 219 -20.59 -17.75 23.81
CA PRO A 219 -19.94 -17.59 22.50
C PRO A 219 -19.82 -16.12 22.06
N ARG A 220 -20.76 -15.27 22.46
CA ARG A 220 -20.77 -13.83 22.13
C ARG A 220 -19.63 -13.06 22.79
N TYR A 221 -19.21 -13.43 24.00
CA TYR A 221 -18.08 -12.77 24.66
C TYR A 221 -16.74 -13.24 24.09
N ILE A 222 -16.63 -14.51 23.69
CA ILE A 222 -15.44 -15.05 23.03
C ILE A 222 -15.22 -14.32 21.69
N THR A 223 -16.26 -14.16 20.87
CA THR A 223 -16.14 -13.46 19.58
C THR A 223 -15.74 -12.00 19.75
N ILE A 224 -16.34 -11.28 20.72
CA ILE A 224 -15.98 -9.89 21.02
C ILE A 224 -14.51 -9.80 21.48
N SER A 225 -14.05 -10.71 22.35
CA SER A 225 -12.66 -10.73 22.81
C SER A 225 -11.66 -10.97 21.67
N CYS A 226 -11.96 -11.89 20.74
CA CYS A 226 -11.12 -12.14 19.57
C CYS A 226 -11.00 -10.91 18.66
N ILE A 227 -12.10 -10.17 18.45
CA ILE A 227 -12.10 -8.94 17.66
C ILE A 227 -11.24 -7.86 18.34
N ILE A 228 -11.37 -7.69 19.65
CA ILE A 228 -10.56 -6.72 20.40
C ILE A 228 -9.07 -7.07 20.31
N LEU A 229 -8.69 -8.33 20.48
CA LEU A 229 -7.29 -8.76 20.37
C LEU A 229 -6.70 -8.52 18.97
N LEU A 230 -7.48 -8.73 17.91
CA LEU A 230 -7.06 -8.41 16.54
C LEU A 230 -6.82 -6.91 16.35
N LEU A 231 -7.71 -6.06 16.87
CA LEU A 231 -7.57 -4.61 16.76
C LEU A 231 -6.39 -4.08 17.57
N VAL A 232 -6.23 -4.54 18.83
CA VAL A 232 -5.12 -4.13 19.70
C VAL A 232 -3.78 -4.64 19.18
N GLY A 233 -3.72 -5.88 18.69
CA GLY A 233 -2.51 -6.45 18.10
C GLY A 233 -2.08 -5.72 16.82
N SER A 234 -3.03 -5.44 15.92
CA SER A 234 -2.76 -4.72 14.66
C SER A 234 -2.29 -3.28 14.90
N THR A 235 -2.93 -2.57 15.83
CA THR A 235 -2.53 -1.19 16.18
C THR A 235 -1.19 -1.14 16.90
N SER A 236 -0.94 -2.06 17.85
CA SER A 236 0.34 -2.13 18.57
C SER A 236 1.51 -2.48 17.65
N PHE A 237 1.32 -3.42 16.73
CA PHE A 237 2.34 -3.79 15.75
C PHE A 237 2.66 -2.63 14.79
N ALA A 238 1.65 -1.92 14.29
CA ALA A 238 1.85 -0.77 13.43
C ALA A 238 2.59 0.39 14.13
N VAL A 239 2.35 0.56 15.44
CA VAL A 239 3.10 1.53 16.26
C VAL A 239 4.54 1.07 16.45
N TRP A 240 4.77 -0.20 16.77
CA TRP A 240 6.12 -0.75 16.96
C TRP A 240 6.96 -0.70 15.67
N GLU A 241 6.40 -1.05 14.52
CA GLU A 241 7.05 -0.96 13.21
C GLU A 241 7.40 0.49 12.83
N ARG A 242 6.57 1.46 13.24
CA ARG A 242 6.81 2.90 13.04
C ARG A 242 7.64 3.53 14.15
N SER A 243 7.96 2.79 15.22
CA SER A 243 8.76 3.30 16.32
C SER A 243 10.18 3.44 15.82
N ALA A 244 10.45 4.58 15.18
CA ALA A 244 11.78 5.01 14.83
C ALA A 244 12.63 4.97 16.11
N THR A 245 13.85 4.44 15.97
CA THR A 245 14.94 4.66 16.92
C THR A 245 14.89 6.12 17.39
N THR A 246 14.73 6.28 18.70
CA THR A 246 14.51 7.60 19.32
C THR A 246 15.79 8.40 19.11
N VAL A 247 15.73 9.45 18.28
CA VAL A 247 16.89 10.31 18.03
C VAL A 247 17.32 10.93 19.35
N LYS A 248 18.57 10.69 19.72
CA LYS A 248 19.15 11.24 20.94
C LYS A 248 19.19 12.77 20.84
N VAL A 249 18.59 13.44 21.82
CA VAL A 249 18.69 14.90 21.93
C VAL A 249 20.12 15.26 22.30
N PRO A 250 20.75 16.23 21.60
CA PRO A 250 22.12 16.61 21.89
C PRO A 250 22.25 17.19 23.30
N SER A 251 23.26 16.74 24.04
CA SER A 251 23.59 17.21 25.38
C SER A 251 24.49 18.44 25.34
N GLU A 252 24.55 19.21 26.44
CA GLU A 252 25.44 20.37 26.54
C GLU A 252 26.90 19.98 26.27
N GLY A 253 27.47 20.57 25.21
CA GLY A 253 28.85 20.35 24.78
C GLY A 253 29.02 19.40 23.59
N GLU A 254 27.97 18.72 23.11
CA GLU A 254 28.00 18.00 21.84
C GLU A 254 27.90 18.99 20.67
N LYS A 255 28.93 19.04 19.82
CA LYS A 255 29.05 20.03 18.73
C LYS A 255 29.14 19.40 17.34
N PHE A 256 29.24 18.09 17.27
CA PHE A 256 29.36 17.33 16.04
C PHE A 256 28.31 16.23 15.99
N MET A 257 28.16 15.61 14.83
CA MET A 257 27.31 14.43 14.64
C MET A 257 27.90 13.51 13.58
N TYR A 258 27.59 12.22 13.65
CA TYR A 258 27.99 11.22 12.66
C TYR A 258 26.80 10.37 12.24
N TRP A 259 26.90 9.76 11.07
CA TRP A 259 25.86 8.86 10.56
C TRP A 259 25.98 7.47 11.19
N ASP A 260 24.98 7.07 11.95
CA ASP A 260 24.84 5.74 12.55
C ASP A 260 23.73 4.96 11.84
N GLU A 261 24.14 4.07 10.94
CA GLU A 261 23.29 3.16 10.12
C GLU A 261 22.13 3.82 9.35
N ASP A 262 21.12 4.33 10.06
CA ASP A 262 19.89 4.96 9.56
C ASP A 262 19.63 6.41 10.02
N HIS A 263 20.38 6.98 10.97
CA HIS A 263 20.18 8.36 11.44
C HIS A 263 21.50 9.01 11.91
N TYR A 264 21.45 10.28 12.30
CA TYR A 264 22.61 10.96 12.89
C TYR A 264 22.58 10.89 14.42
N GLU A 265 23.76 10.65 15.02
CA GLU A 265 23.96 10.73 16.47
C GLU A 265 24.91 11.87 16.86
N PRO A 266 24.63 12.60 17.96
CA PRO A 266 25.45 13.72 18.41
C PRO A 266 26.70 13.25 19.17
N VAL A 267 27.81 13.95 18.96
CA VAL A 267 29.13 13.66 19.53
C VAL A 267 29.85 14.95 19.96
N LYS A 268 30.72 14.83 20.96
CA LYS A 268 31.50 15.95 21.52
C LYS A 268 32.69 16.36 20.66
N ASP A 269 33.42 15.39 20.12
CA ASP A 269 34.70 15.61 19.43
C ASP A 269 34.69 15.14 17.98
N GLU A 270 35.41 15.86 17.13
CA GLU A 270 35.58 15.59 15.69
C GLU A 270 36.48 14.38 15.39
N LYS A 271 37.24 13.88 16.39
CA LYS A 271 38.29 12.86 16.21
C LYS A 271 37.91 11.49 16.77
N GLN A 272 36.62 11.18 16.83
CA GLN A 272 36.18 9.86 17.28
C GLN A 272 36.38 8.83 16.14
N ASN A 273 36.96 7.67 16.46
CA ASN A 273 37.24 6.60 15.49
C ASN A 273 35.94 5.85 15.12
N VAL A 274 34.99 6.54 14.48
CA VAL A 274 33.69 5.96 14.10
C VAL A 274 33.69 5.41 12.67
N GLY A 275 34.76 5.64 11.90
CA GLY A 275 34.88 5.19 10.51
C GLY A 275 33.89 5.87 9.53
N MET A 276 33.09 6.82 10.03
CA MET A 276 32.11 7.61 9.28
C MET A 276 32.53 9.08 9.28
N PRO A 277 32.12 9.87 8.27
CA PRO A 277 32.33 11.30 8.26
C PRO A 277 31.64 11.98 9.46
N ILE A 278 32.41 12.75 10.23
CA ILE A 278 31.87 13.57 11.32
C ILE A 278 31.64 14.99 10.78
N ILE A 279 30.44 15.52 11.00
CA ILE A 279 30.02 16.84 10.51
C ILE A 279 29.60 17.73 11.68
N PRO A 280 29.67 19.06 11.55
CA PRO A 280 29.18 19.97 12.57
C PRO A 280 27.70 19.73 12.86
N LEU A 281 27.32 19.78 14.13
CA LEU A 281 25.96 19.52 14.58
C LEU A 281 24.98 20.50 13.94
N ASN A 282 24.01 19.96 13.20
CA ASN A 282 22.84 20.69 12.72
C ASN A 282 21.59 19.99 13.22
N VAL A 283 20.86 20.66 14.13
CA VAL A 283 19.67 20.10 14.79
C VAL A 283 18.58 19.70 13.79
N ARG A 284 18.44 20.43 12.69
CA ARG A 284 17.49 20.10 11.63
C ARG A 284 17.87 18.78 10.96
N THR A 285 19.11 18.66 10.51
CA THR A 285 19.61 17.44 9.86
C THR A 285 19.58 16.26 10.83
N LEU A 286 19.95 16.46 12.09
CA LEU A 286 19.90 15.44 13.14
C LEU A 286 18.49 14.84 13.30
N THR A 287 17.45 15.67 13.25
CA THR A 287 16.06 15.26 13.51
C THR A 287 15.33 14.78 12.26
N GLN A 288 15.62 15.40 11.11
CA GLN A 288 14.88 15.21 9.86
C GLN A 288 15.55 14.23 8.89
N GLN A 289 16.88 14.09 8.91
CA GLN A 289 17.60 13.21 7.99
C GLN A 289 17.65 11.78 8.54
N ARG A 290 16.87 10.88 7.93
CA ARG A 290 16.82 9.45 8.26
C ARG A 290 16.82 8.60 7.01
N LYS A 291 17.34 7.37 7.11
CA LYS A 291 17.20 6.33 6.10
C LYS A 291 15.83 5.68 6.21
N ILE A 292 15.25 5.39 5.05
CA ILE A 292 14.01 4.65 4.95
C ILE A 292 14.36 3.19 4.71
N ASN A 293 14.26 2.38 5.76
CA ASN A 293 14.64 0.97 5.74
C ASN A 293 13.63 0.06 5.01
N LEU A 294 12.37 0.52 4.89
CA LEU A 294 11.33 -0.18 4.14
C LEU A 294 10.92 0.63 2.90
N PRO A 295 11.69 0.56 1.79
CA PRO A 295 11.36 1.29 0.56
C PRO A 295 10.00 0.88 -0.02
N ASP A 296 9.55 -0.35 0.22
CA ASP A 296 8.23 -0.83 -0.23
C ASP A 296 7.05 -0.08 0.44
N THR A 297 7.27 0.65 1.53
CA THR A 297 6.23 1.51 2.12
C THR A 297 6.04 2.83 1.38
N LEU A 298 6.96 3.17 0.46
CA LEU A 298 6.88 4.39 -0.31
C LEU A 298 5.73 4.33 -1.32
N THR A 299 5.08 5.47 -1.48
CA THR A 299 3.94 5.64 -2.39
C THR A 299 4.12 6.94 -3.17
N ASN A 300 3.19 7.24 -4.08
CA ASN A 300 3.18 8.52 -4.77
C ASN A 300 3.15 9.72 -3.82
N TYR A 301 2.64 9.56 -2.58
CA TYR A 301 2.66 10.61 -1.54
C TYR A 301 4.08 10.96 -1.04
N SER A 302 5.04 10.06 -1.24
CA SER A 302 6.44 10.25 -0.86
C SER A 302 7.19 11.15 -1.84
N ILE A 303 6.65 11.38 -3.05
CA ILE A 303 7.25 12.26 -4.06
C ILE A 303 7.28 13.70 -3.52
N GLY A 304 8.44 14.35 -3.60
CA GLY A 304 8.67 15.69 -3.03
C GLY A 304 8.94 15.72 -1.52
N LYS A 305 8.87 14.57 -0.83
CA LYS A 305 9.17 14.43 0.61
C LYS A 305 10.26 13.42 0.92
N VAL A 306 10.72 12.71 -0.10
CA VAL A 306 11.73 11.67 0.02
C VAL A 306 12.80 11.95 -1.02
N TRP A 307 14.04 11.67 -0.63
CA TRP A 307 15.21 11.75 -1.46
C TRP A 307 15.87 10.39 -1.56
N TYR A 308 16.68 10.18 -2.58
CA TYR A 308 17.32 8.90 -2.81
C TYR A 308 18.76 9.05 -3.27
N LYS A 309 19.52 7.96 -3.06
CA LYS A 309 20.86 7.77 -3.61
C LYS A 309 20.96 6.34 -4.10
N GLY A 310 21.31 6.17 -5.37
CA GLY A 310 21.50 4.85 -5.95
C GLY A 310 22.06 4.91 -7.35
N HIS A 311 22.60 3.77 -7.81
CA HIS A 311 22.97 3.53 -9.20
C HIS A 311 22.62 2.07 -9.52
N GLY A 312 22.00 1.82 -10.67
CA GLY A 312 21.58 0.46 -11.03
C GLY A 312 20.45 -0.06 -10.15
N LYS A 313 20.65 -1.16 -9.42
CA LYS A 313 19.60 -1.80 -8.61
C LYS A 313 19.56 -1.35 -7.14
N ASP A 314 20.64 -0.76 -6.63
CA ASP A 314 20.77 -0.44 -5.21
C ASP A 314 20.39 1.02 -4.95
N HIS A 315 19.14 1.23 -4.55
CA HIS A 315 18.60 2.54 -4.19
C HIS A 315 18.37 2.62 -2.68
N GLU A 316 19.02 3.59 -2.03
CA GLU A 316 18.77 3.99 -0.65
C GLU A 316 17.87 5.23 -0.64
N PHE A 317 16.91 5.27 0.28
CA PHE A 317 15.93 6.36 0.38
C PHE A 317 16.05 7.07 1.72
N PHE A 318 15.75 8.36 1.73
CA PHE A 318 15.96 9.27 2.85
C PHE A 318 14.81 10.26 3.03
N THR A 319 14.57 10.69 4.26
CA THR A 319 13.45 11.56 4.63
C THR A 319 13.69 13.05 4.42
N ASP A 320 14.94 13.49 4.21
CA ASP A 320 15.28 14.89 3.97
C ASP A 320 16.37 15.03 2.88
N SER A 321 16.43 16.23 2.32
CA SER A 321 17.39 16.67 1.31
C SER A 321 18.77 16.94 1.93
N GLY A 322 19.81 16.87 1.10
CA GLY A 322 21.15 17.30 1.50
C GLY A 322 22.24 16.37 1.02
N SER A 323 23.38 16.42 1.70
CA SER A 323 24.52 15.56 1.42
C SER A 323 24.24 14.11 1.81
N TYR A 324 24.77 13.18 1.04
CA TYR A 324 24.68 11.76 1.31
C TYR A 324 25.51 11.41 2.55
N PRO A 325 24.93 10.78 3.59
CA PRO A 325 25.61 10.64 4.88
C PRO A 325 26.92 9.86 4.86
N LYS A 326 27.09 8.90 3.93
CA LYS A 326 28.34 8.12 3.79
C LYS A 326 29.40 8.84 2.95
N ASP A 327 28.99 9.78 2.09
CA ASP A 327 29.89 10.54 1.21
C ASP A 327 29.33 11.96 1.02
N ILE A 328 29.85 12.90 1.82
CA ILE A 328 29.35 14.27 1.93
C ILE A 328 29.46 15.04 0.59
N GLN A 329 30.39 14.63 -0.29
CA GLN A 329 30.57 15.27 -1.60
C GLN A 329 29.42 15.00 -2.56
N ARG A 330 28.61 13.97 -2.29
CA ARG A 330 27.46 13.60 -3.12
C ARG A 330 26.18 14.15 -2.49
N VAL A 331 25.30 14.65 -3.34
CA VAL A 331 23.99 15.17 -2.92
C VAL A 331 22.90 14.13 -3.22
N LEU A 332 21.93 14.01 -2.33
CA LEU A 332 20.75 13.18 -2.51
C LEU A 332 19.84 13.76 -3.60
N LYS A 333 19.30 12.90 -4.46
CA LYS A 333 18.39 13.31 -5.54
C LYS A 333 16.94 13.27 -5.05
N PRO A 334 16.06 14.19 -5.46
CA PRO A 334 14.64 14.11 -5.11
C PRO A 334 14.01 12.85 -5.72
N LEU A 335 13.15 12.17 -4.96
CA LEU A 335 12.44 10.98 -5.42
C LEU A 335 11.55 11.31 -6.61
N THR A 336 11.69 10.57 -7.70
CA THR A 336 10.85 10.67 -8.89
C THR A 336 9.91 9.48 -9.01
N SER A 337 8.80 9.67 -9.75
CA SER A 337 7.84 8.61 -10.04
C SER A 337 8.51 7.38 -10.68
N THR A 338 9.45 7.60 -11.60
CA THR A 338 10.18 6.52 -12.28
C THR A 338 10.98 5.66 -11.30
N ILE A 339 11.69 6.28 -10.36
CA ILE A 339 12.50 5.57 -9.35
C ILE A 339 11.60 4.83 -8.37
N LEU A 340 10.52 5.47 -7.93
CA LEU A 340 9.51 4.85 -7.09
C LEU A 340 8.95 3.58 -7.75
N ILE A 341 8.42 3.68 -8.97
CA ILE A 341 7.79 2.54 -9.65
C ILE A 341 8.79 1.42 -9.95
N LYS A 342 10.03 1.76 -10.30
CA LYS A 342 11.04 0.77 -10.71
C LYS A 342 11.67 0.03 -9.52
N TYR A 343 11.80 0.68 -8.36
CA TYR A 343 12.58 0.16 -7.24
C TYR A 343 11.81 0.03 -5.92
N THR A 344 10.53 0.40 -5.88
CA THR A 344 9.67 0.21 -4.70
C THR A 344 8.44 -0.61 -5.07
N SER A 345 8.17 -1.69 -4.33
CA SER A 345 7.02 -2.56 -4.58
C SER A 345 6.05 -2.53 -3.41
N ASN A 346 5.15 -1.56 -3.42
CA ASN A 346 4.13 -1.43 -2.38
C ASN A 346 3.25 -2.69 -2.24
N TYR A 347 2.97 -3.36 -3.35
CA TYR A 347 2.18 -4.59 -3.37
C TYR A 347 2.81 -5.71 -2.53
N ARG A 348 4.14 -5.84 -2.51
CA ARG A 348 4.84 -6.85 -1.71
C ARG A 348 4.66 -6.58 -0.22
N TYR A 349 4.77 -5.32 0.20
CA TYR A 349 4.51 -4.91 1.59
C TYR A 349 3.05 -5.17 2.00
N MET A 350 2.10 -4.73 1.17
CA MET A 350 0.67 -4.93 1.42
C MET A 350 0.29 -6.41 1.47
N LEU A 351 0.85 -7.24 0.59
CA LEU A 351 0.63 -8.68 0.58
C LEU A 351 1.19 -9.34 1.84
N THR A 352 2.42 -8.98 2.25
CA THR A 352 3.03 -9.50 3.48
C THR A 352 2.16 -9.16 4.69
N ARG A 353 1.67 -7.93 4.76
CA ARG A 353 0.77 -7.46 5.83
C ARG A 353 -0.57 -8.19 5.84
N LEU A 354 -1.13 -8.45 4.66
CA LEU A 354 -2.36 -9.23 4.51
C LEU A 354 -2.15 -10.68 4.99
N VAL A 355 -1.04 -11.32 4.61
CA VAL A 355 -0.70 -12.68 5.05
C VAL A 355 -0.55 -12.75 6.57
N TRP A 356 0.19 -11.82 7.18
CA TRP A 356 0.31 -11.73 8.64
C TRP A 356 -1.05 -11.56 9.33
N PHE A 357 -1.92 -10.71 8.79
CA PHE A 357 -3.27 -10.51 9.32
C PHE A 357 -4.13 -11.78 9.22
N LEU A 358 -4.08 -12.49 8.08
CA LEU A 358 -4.78 -13.77 7.91
C LEU A 358 -4.26 -14.82 8.89
N CYS A 359 -2.95 -14.96 9.05
CA CYS A 359 -2.35 -15.89 10.00
C CYS A 359 -2.78 -15.58 11.45
N ALA A 360 -2.77 -14.30 11.85
CA ALA A 360 -3.23 -13.87 13.17
C ALA A 360 -4.73 -14.17 13.38
N ALA A 361 -5.57 -13.92 12.36
CA ALA A 361 -7.00 -14.21 12.43
C ALA A 361 -7.27 -15.71 12.58
N VAL A 362 -6.56 -16.57 11.84
CA VAL A 362 -6.67 -18.03 11.98
C VAL A 362 -6.24 -18.47 13.37
N PHE A 363 -5.10 -17.99 13.87
CA PHE A 363 -4.59 -18.34 15.19
C PHE A 363 -5.56 -17.94 16.32
N ILE A 364 -6.09 -16.71 16.28
CA ILE A 364 -7.05 -16.21 17.27
C ILE A 364 -8.38 -16.97 17.18
N SER A 365 -8.83 -17.34 15.98
CA SER A 365 -10.02 -18.17 15.79
C SER A 365 -9.84 -19.57 16.40
N LEU A 366 -8.69 -20.21 16.19
CA LEU A 366 -8.36 -21.50 16.80
C LEU A 366 -8.30 -21.41 18.33
N CYS A 367 -7.70 -20.35 18.88
CA CYS A 367 -7.69 -20.10 20.32
C CYS A 367 -9.11 -19.91 20.88
N GLY A 368 -9.95 -19.11 20.20
CA GLY A 368 -11.34 -18.91 20.58
C GLY A 368 -12.17 -20.20 20.53
N PHE A 369 -11.93 -21.03 19.51
CA PHE A 369 -12.56 -22.36 19.40
C PHE A 369 -12.13 -23.29 20.54
N ALA A 370 -10.84 -23.34 20.87
CA ALA A 370 -10.33 -24.12 21.99
C ALA A 370 -10.96 -23.67 23.33
N VAL A 371 -11.06 -22.36 23.58
CA VAL A 371 -11.70 -21.81 24.77
C VAL A 371 -13.21 -22.11 24.80
N SER A 372 -13.88 -22.10 23.65
CA SER A 372 -15.30 -22.47 23.57
C SER A 372 -15.58 -23.94 23.92
N LYS A 373 -14.56 -24.80 23.86
CA LYS A 373 -14.66 -26.22 24.25
C LYS A 373 -14.28 -26.49 25.70
N LEU A 374 -13.83 -25.48 26.45
CA LEU A 374 -13.59 -25.64 27.88
C LEU A 374 -14.94 -25.68 28.61
N GLU A 375 -15.24 -26.84 29.16
CA GLU A 375 -16.41 -27.09 30.00
C GLU A 375 -15.98 -27.08 31.47
N LYS A 376 -16.85 -26.56 32.34
CA LYS A 376 -16.64 -26.60 33.80
C LYS A 376 -17.61 -27.58 34.40
N GLU A 377 -17.10 -28.47 35.24
CA GLU A 377 -17.93 -29.28 36.11
C GLU A 377 -18.58 -28.38 37.17
N VAL A 378 -19.90 -28.28 37.16
CA VAL A 378 -20.67 -27.59 38.21
C VAL A 378 -21.31 -28.65 39.10
N LYS A 379 -20.89 -28.73 40.37
CA LYS A 379 -21.58 -29.54 41.38
C LYS A 379 -22.78 -28.73 41.90
N ARG A 380 -23.99 -29.23 41.68
CA ARG A 380 -25.22 -28.64 42.21
C ARG A 380 -25.30 -28.97 43.71
N SER A 381 -25.05 -28.01 44.59
CA SER A 381 -25.38 -28.18 46.02
C SER A 381 -26.89 -28.02 46.19
N GLY A 382 -27.55 -29.07 46.69
CA GLY A 382 -28.97 -29.05 47.02
C GLY A 382 -29.31 -28.00 48.08
N GLU A 383 -30.43 -27.32 47.85
CA GLU A 383 -31.38 -26.74 48.81
C GLU A 383 -30.86 -26.00 50.06
N GLU A 384 -31.10 -24.69 50.13
CA GLU A 384 -31.48 -24.03 51.38
C GLU A 384 -32.76 -23.20 51.19
N THR A 385 -33.86 -23.75 51.70
CA THR A 385 -35.06 -23.03 52.14
C THR A 385 -34.76 -22.33 53.47
N LYS A 386 -35.05 -21.03 53.58
CA LYS A 386 -35.31 -20.27 54.84
C LYS A 386 -35.87 -18.90 54.43
N THR A 387 -37.19 -18.71 54.49
CA THR A 387 -37.90 -17.99 55.57
C THR A 387 -37.53 -16.50 55.67
N GLU A 388 -38.24 -15.66 54.94
CA GLU A 388 -38.39 -14.22 55.23
C GLU A 388 -39.89 -13.90 55.39
N GLU A 389 -40.44 -14.26 56.55
CA GLU A 389 -41.64 -13.61 57.09
C GLU A 389 -41.24 -13.08 58.47
N GLY A 390 -41.21 -11.74 58.62
CA GLY A 390 -41.12 -11.11 59.94
C GLY A 390 -40.11 -9.99 60.10
N GLU A 391 -40.14 -8.95 59.26
CA GLU A 391 -39.62 -7.63 59.67
C GLU A 391 -40.27 -6.47 58.89
N ILE A 392 -41.61 -6.40 58.89
CA ILE A 392 -42.36 -5.22 58.41
C ILE A 392 -43.47 -4.86 59.40
N VAL A 393 -43.18 -4.84 60.71
CA VAL A 393 -44.07 -4.24 61.73
C VAL A 393 -43.25 -3.71 62.92
N GLU A 394 -42.25 -2.86 62.71
CA GLU A 394 -41.74 -2.03 63.83
C GLU A 394 -41.09 -0.70 63.45
N PHE A 395 -41.27 -0.22 62.20
CA PHE A 395 -40.71 1.07 61.76
C PHE A 395 -41.78 2.15 61.48
N ARG A 396 -43.03 1.94 61.91
CA ARG A 396 -44.15 2.87 61.67
C ARG A 396 -44.75 3.53 62.92
N SER A 397 -43.98 3.65 63.99
CA SER A 397 -44.48 4.28 65.23
C SER A 397 -43.59 5.35 65.87
N ASN A 398 -42.45 5.74 65.29
CA ASN A 398 -41.55 6.72 65.95
C ASN A 398 -40.94 7.83 65.06
N GLU A 399 -41.61 8.24 63.97
CA GLU A 399 -41.13 9.39 63.15
C GLU A 399 -42.24 10.37 62.69
N LEU A 400 -43.36 10.46 63.40
CA LEU A 400 -44.40 11.48 63.13
C LEU A 400 -44.93 12.12 64.41
N GLN A 401 -44.04 12.53 65.33
CA GLN A 401 -44.31 13.57 66.33
C GLN A 401 -43.04 14.34 66.69
N ALA A 402 -42.50 15.10 65.74
CA ALA A 402 -41.54 16.17 66.03
C ALA A 402 -41.50 17.19 64.87
N THR A 403 -42.62 17.87 64.61
CA THR A 403 -42.67 19.25 64.05
C THR A 403 -44.14 19.70 63.88
N SER A 404 -44.76 20.21 64.93
CA SER A 404 -45.64 21.39 64.86
C SER A 404 -46.07 21.85 66.26
N VAL A 405 -45.68 23.10 66.56
CA VAL A 405 -46.11 24.04 67.62
C VAL A 405 -45.63 23.76 69.05
#